data_AF-A0A432VTY7-F1
#
_entry.id   AF-A0A432VTY7-F1
#
_cell.length_a   1.000
_cell.length_b   1.000
_cell.length_c   1.000
_cell.angle_alpha   90.00
_cell.angle_beta   90.00
_cell.angle_gamma   90.00
#
_symmetry.space_group_name_H-M   'P 1'
#
loop_
_entity.id
_entity.type
_entity.pdbx_description
1 polymer ?
#
loop_
_entity_poly.entity_id
_entity_poly.type
_entity_poly.pdbx_seq_one_letter_code
_entity_poly.pdbx_strand_id
1 'polypeptide(L)'
;MLEGKLVSATLLLEIGNTAWKLARYHQYQTPEFLSKGYGIDDLFNEFEKLEFDELAMANVGPEEHFERIKLYAETANKVLFEARTSSGFGIQHCYSREASLGVDRWLTLLLAKSEQTAAIIIDAGTAITLDVIDEKGQHLGGWIAPGMHLMQEALVRKSTRLRVSDETPTELLGSSTENAIHLGCKASLNGFVEQALVAAQVRLTQAGEANTPKVWLTGGDVPYLGNPLLPDDNDTNSAFLERLKSIEQRPNLVLEGLAVWYQQVNKIKAG
;
A
#
# COMPACT_ATOMS: atom_id res chain seq x y z
N MET A 1 -11.13 34.93 -26.89
CA MET A 1 -11.31 34.37 -25.54
C MET A 1 -11.46 32.87 -25.72
N LEU A 2 -10.39 32.12 -25.48
CA LEU A 2 -10.48 30.66 -25.38
C LEU A 2 -11.05 30.40 -24.00
N GLU A 3 -12.30 29.95 -23.94
CA GLU A 3 -12.87 29.37 -22.73
C GLU A 3 -11.91 28.27 -22.28
N GLY A 4 -11.24 28.49 -21.14
CA GLY A 4 -10.44 27.47 -20.52
C GLY A 4 -11.37 26.33 -20.15
N LYS A 5 -11.33 25.23 -20.92
CA LYS A 5 -11.77 23.93 -20.41
C LYS A 5 -11.08 23.80 -19.06
N LEU A 6 -11.85 23.81 -17.97
CA LEU A 6 -11.37 23.29 -16.70
C LEU A 6 -10.75 21.94 -17.06
N VAL A 7 -9.46 21.77 -16.77
CA VAL A 7 -8.82 20.46 -16.90
C VAL A 7 -9.66 19.54 -16.03
N SER A 8 -10.41 18.63 -16.66
CA SER A 8 -11.26 17.72 -15.91
C SER A 8 -10.36 16.88 -15.00
N ALA A 9 -10.84 16.63 -13.79
CA ALA A 9 -10.05 15.90 -12.81
C ALA A 9 -9.77 14.49 -13.33
N THR A 10 -8.55 13.99 -13.13
CA THR A 10 -8.22 12.59 -13.38
C THR A 10 -8.68 11.76 -12.17
N LEU A 11 -9.30 10.61 -12.41
CA LEU A 11 -9.49 9.62 -11.34
C LEU A 11 -8.26 8.73 -11.22
N LEU A 12 -7.84 8.50 -9.98
CA LEU A 12 -6.79 7.56 -9.62
C LEU A 12 -7.44 6.34 -8.97
N LEU A 13 -7.13 5.15 -9.47
CA LEU A 13 -7.70 3.90 -9.02
C LEU A 13 -6.61 2.91 -8.59
N GLU A 14 -6.65 2.51 -7.34
CA GLU A 14 -5.86 1.41 -6.79
C GLU A 14 -6.75 0.17 -6.72
N ILE A 15 -6.38 -0.93 -7.38
CA ILE A 15 -7.06 -2.22 -7.29
C ILE A 15 -6.12 -3.22 -6.62
N GLY A 16 -6.45 -3.57 -5.38
CA GLY A 16 -5.81 -4.66 -4.66
C GLY A 16 -6.54 -5.99 -4.85
N ASN A 17 -6.03 -7.02 -4.17
CA ASN A 17 -6.65 -8.35 -4.15
C ASN A 17 -7.99 -8.39 -3.39
N THR A 18 -8.19 -7.48 -2.43
CA THR A 18 -9.38 -7.48 -1.56
C THR A 18 -10.30 -6.29 -1.83
N ALA A 19 -9.73 -5.10 -1.97
CA ALA A 19 -10.47 -3.84 -2.07
C ALA A 19 -9.90 -2.97 -3.18
N TRP A 20 -10.72 -2.06 -3.68
CA TRP A 20 -10.27 -0.94 -4.49
C TRP A 20 -10.33 0.36 -3.68
N LYS A 21 -9.49 1.33 -4.05
CA LYS A 21 -9.54 2.71 -3.55
C LYS A 21 -9.56 3.68 -4.72
N LEU A 22 -10.29 4.77 -4.54
CA LEU A 22 -10.49 5.79 -5.55
C LEU A 22 -10.11 7.16 -5.01
N ALA A 23 -9.39 7.93 -5.80
CA ALA A 23 -9.06 9.32 -5.49
C ALA A 23 -9.28 10.22 -6.69
N ARG A 24 -9.57 11.49 -6.43
CA ARG A 24 -9.58 12.56 -7.42
C ARG A 24 -8.23 13.24 -7.43
N TYR A 25 -7.72 13.52 -8.63
CA TYR A 25 -6.44 14.16 -8.79
C TYR A 25 -6.53 15.38 -9.71
N HIS A 26 -6.04 16.51 -9.18
CA HIS A 26 -5.83 17.74 -9.91
C HIS A 26 -4.32 17.98 -10.02
N GLN A 27 -3.88 18.46 -11.19
CA GLN A 27 -2.46 18.55 -11.51
C GLN A 27 -1.65 19.28 -10.42
N TYR A 28 -0.55 18.66 -9.98
CA TYR A 28 0.36 19.14 -8.93
C TYR A 28 -0.23 19.25 -7.52
N GLN A 29 -1.36 18.60 -7.25
CA GLN A 29 -1.98 18.54 -5.92
C GLN A 29 -1.88 17.14 -5.31
N THR A 30 -1.98 17.04 -3.99
CA THR A 30 -2.17 15.75 -3.33
C THR A 30 -3.51 15.15 -3.77
N PRO A 31 -3.60 13.84 -4.09
CA PRO A 31 -4.87 13.21 -4.43
C PRO A 31 -5.88 13.33 -3.29
N GLU A 32 -7.11 13.71 -3.63
CA GLU A 32 -8.24 13.72 -2.72
C GLU A 32 -8.87 12.32 -2.69
N PHE A 33 -8.76 11.62 -1.58
CA PHE A 33 -9.42 10.33 -1.40
C PHE A 33 -10.95 10.48 -1.50
N LEU A 34 -11.57 9.67 -2.35
CA LEU A 34 -13.02 9.68 -2.55
C LEU A 34 -13.67 8.54 -1.79
N SER A 35 -13.28 7.30 -2.09
CA SER A 35 -13.96 6.11 -1.58
C SER A 35 -13.08 4.87 -1.63
N LYS A 36 -13.49 3.88 -0.84
CA LYS A 36 -12.96 2.52 -0.83
C LYS A 36 -14.15 1.57 -0.89
N GLY A 37 -14.04 0.49 -1.65
CA GLY A 37 -15.07 -0.54 -1.69
C GLY A 37 -14.51 -1.90 -2.10
N TYR A 38 -15.43 -2.84 -2.28
CA TYR A 38 -15.13 -4.26 -2.49
C TYR A 38 -15.92 -4.75 -3.70
N GLY A 39 -15.30 -5.59 -4.52
CA GLY A 39 -15.94 -6.07 -5.74
C GLY A 39 -16.02 -5.00 -6.82
N ILE A 40 -16.05 -5.47 -8.06
CA ILE A 40 -15.95 -4.62 -9.25
C ILE A 40 -17.28 -3.93 -9.60
N ASP A 41 -18.43 -4.52 -9.23
CA ASP A 41 -19.74 -3.91 -9.50
C ASP A 41 -19.95 -2.64 -8.65
N ASP A 42 -19.53 -2.67 -7.38
CA ASP A 42 -19.55 -1.49 -6.50
C ASP A 42 -18.64 -0.37 -7.03
N LEU A 43 -17.51 -0.71 -7.67
CA LEU A 43 -16.67 0.29 -8.32
C LEU A 43 -17.42 1.00 -9.46
N PHE A 44 -18.14 0.26 -10.30
CA PHE A 44 -18.90 0.86 -11.39
C PHE A 44 -20.07 1.73 -10.88
N ASN A 45 -20.72 1.31 -9.80
CA ASN A 45 -21.73 2.14 -9.13
C ASN A 45 -21.13 3.47 -8.63
N GLU A 46 -19.87 3.48 -8.19
CA GLU A 46 -19.18 4.74 -7.84
C GLU A 46 -18.82 5.57 -9.07
N PHE A 47 -18.40 4.95 -10.17
CA PHE A 47 -18.10 5.68 -11.42
C PHE A 47 -19.32 6.43 -11.95
N GLU A 48 -20.53 5.87 -11.83
CA GLU A 48 -21.77 6.55 -12.25
C GLU A 48 -22.05 7.84 -11.48
N LYS A 49 -21.46 8.02 -10.30
CA LYS A 49 -21.63 9.21 -9.45
C LYS A 49 -20.59 10.30 -9.75
N LEU A 50 -19.61 10.03 -10.62
CA LEU A 50 -18.41 10.85 -10.80
C LEU A 50 -18.23 11.28 -12.25
N GLU A 51 -17.90 12.56 -12.44
CA GLU A 51 -17.51 13.13 -13.73
C GLU A 51 -15.99 13.20 -13.85
N PHE A 52 -15.44 12.59 -14.91
CA PHE A 52 -14.00 12.53 -15.21
C PHE A 52 -13.78 12.16 -16.67
N ASP A 53 -12.66 12.58 -17.28
CA ASP A 53 -12.29 12.17 -18.65
C ASP A 53 -11.15 11.14 -18.68
N GLU A 54 -10.35 11.09 -17.62
CA GLU A 54 -9.13 10.28 -17.54
C GLU A 54 -9.16 9.40 -16.30
N LEU A 55 -8.75 8.15 -16.46
CA LEU A 55 -8.59 7.17 -15.39
C LEU A 55 -7.16 6.65 -15.42
N ALA A 56 -6.40 6.91 -14.35
CA ALA A 56 -5.12 6.27 -14.11
C ALA A 56 -5.30 5.17 -13.06
N MET A 57 -4.77 3.98 -13.33
CA MET A 57 -4.96 2.83 -12.44
C MET A 57 -3.68 2.06 -12.15
N ALA A 58 -3.61 1.50 -10.96
CA ALA A 58 -2.66 0.48 -10.54
C ALA A 58 -3.44 -0.78 -10.16
N ASN A 59 -3.11 -1.93 -10.76
CA ASN A 59 -3.81 -3.18 -10.52
C ASN A 59 -2.85 -4.31 -10.12
N VAL A 60 -3.12 -4.90 -8.97
CA VAL A 60 -2.52 -6.16 -8.50
C VAL A 60 -3.57 -7.21 -8.14
N GLY A 61 -4.85 -6.91 -8.43
CA GLY A 61 -5.98 -7.80 -8.26
C GLY A 61 -6.24 -8.67 -9.49
N PRO A 62 -7.44 -9.29 -9.58
CA PRO A 62 -7.80 -10.19 -10.69
C PRO A 62 -7.73 -9.51 -12.07
N GLU A 63 -7.18 -10.22 -13.06
CA GLU A 63 -7.10 -9.75 -14.47
C GLU A 63 -8.49 -9.43 -15.05
N GLU A 64 -9.51 -10.17 -14.64
CA GLU A 64 -10.91 -9.93 -15.05
C GLU A 64 -11.38 -8.50 -14.71
N HIS A 65 -10.94 -7.95 -13.58
CA HIS A 65 -11.30 -6.58 -13.20
C HIS A 65 -10.70 -5.57 -14.18
N PHE A 66 -9.46 -5.79 -14.63
CA PHE A 66 -8.82 -4.92 -15.61
C PHE A 66 -9.56 -4.92 -16.95
N GLU A 67 -9.90 -6.10 -17.46
CA GLU A 67 -10.64 -6.21 -18.73
C GLU A 67 -12.01 -5.52 -18.67
N ARG A 68 -12.71 -5.65 -17.54
CA ARG A 68 -13.99 -4.94 -17.33
C ARG A 68 -13.81 -3.42 -17.28
N ILE A 69 -12.77 -2.91 -16.62
CA ILE A 69 -12.49 -1.47 -16.54
C ILE A 69 -12.08 -0.91 -17.89
N LYS A 70 -11.29 -1.66 -18.65
CA LYS A 70 -10.90 -1.30 -20.00
C LYS A 70 -12.12 -1.18 -20.92
N LEU A 71 -13.02 -2.16 -20.89
CA LEU A 71 -14.27 -2.10 -21.64
C LEU A 71 -15.14 -0.90 -21.22
N TYR A 72 -15.24 -0.61 -19.92
CA TYR A 72 -15.92 0.58 -19.43
C TYR A 72 -15.29 1.87 -19.98
N ALA A 73 -13.96 2.01 -19.90
CA ALA A 73 -13.27 3.20 -20.39
C ALA A 73 -13.49 3.41 -21.89
N GLU A 74 -13.44 2.34 -22.69
CA GLU A 74 -13.70 2.41 -24.14
C GLU A 74 -15.15 2.82 -24.43
N THR A 75 -16.13 2.22 -23.76
CA THR A 75 -17.57 2.50 -23.98
C THR A 75 -18.01 3.87 -23.47
N ALA A 76 -17.45 4.33 -22.36
CA ALA A 76 -17.72 5.64 -21.77
C ALA A 76 -16.80 6.76 -22.30
N ASN A 77 -15.98 6.46 -23.33
CA ASN A 77 -15.03 7.38 -23.96
C ASN A 77 -14.10 8.08 -22.96
N LYS A 78 -13.54 7.29 -22.03
CA LYS A 78 -12.54 7.72 -21.03
C LYS A 78 -11.14 7.30 -21.48
N VAL A 79 -10.14 8.13 -21.20
CA VAL A 79 -8.74 7.78 -21.44
C VAL A 79 -8.21 6.94 -20.29
N LEU A 80 -7.82 5.70 -20.56
CA LEU A 80 -7.26 4.80 -19.55
C LEU A 80 -5.72 4.82 -19.58
N PHE A 81 -5.13 4.97 -18.39
CA PHE A 81 -3.71 4.84 -18.14
C PHE A 81 -3.49 3.72 -17.14
N GLU A 82 -2.65 2.75 -17.50
CA GLU A 82 -2.30 1.64 -16.62
C GLU A 82 -0.85 1.79 -16.15
N ALA A 83 -0.66 1.92 -14.84
CA ALA A 83 0.65 1.90 -14.24
C ALA A 83 1.23 0.48 -14.31
N ARG A 84 2.49 0.37 -14.72
CA ARG A 84 3.27 -0.86 -14.69
C ARG A 84 4.68 -0.53 -14.21
N THR A 85 5.23 -1.40 -13.36
CA THR A 85 6.60 -1.28 -12.88
C THR A 85 7.56 -1.21 -14.07
N SER A 86 8.36 -0.15 -14.12
CA SER A 86 9.23 0.13 -15.26
C SER A 86 10.44 0.98 -14.87
N SER A 87 11.46 0.92 -15.74
CA SER A 87 12.64 1.78 -15.68
C SER A 87 12.35 3.21 -16.15
N GLY A 88 13.26 4.14 -15.87
CA GLY A 88 13.17 5.53 -16.37
C GLY A 88 12.53 6.53 -15.40
N PHE A 89 12.10 6.07 -14.21
CA PHE A 89 11.47 6.90 -13.17
C PHE A 89 12.43 7.26 -12.03
N GLY A 90 13.75 7.12 -12.25
CA GLY A 90 14.78 7.41 -11.25
C GLY A 90 14.92 6.36 -10.13
N ILE A 91 14.22 5.23 -10.23
CA ILE A 91 14.33 4.08 -9.32
C ILE A 91 15.37 3.09 -9.88
N GLN A 92 16.35 2.70 -9.06
CA GLN A 92 17.22 1.56 -9.35
C GLN A 92 16.64 0.31 -8.69
N HIS A 93 16.22 -0.66 -9.52
CA HIS A 93 15.56 -1.87 -9.06
C HIS A 93 16.57 -2.89 -8.51
N CYS A 94 16.23 -3.55 -7.40
CA CYS A 94 17.01 -4.71 -6.91
C CYS A 94 16.53 -6.05 -7.47
N TYR A 95 15.35 -6.08 -8.11
CA TYR A 95 14.81 -7.28 -8.73
C TYR A 95 15.51 -7.51 -10.07
N SER A 96 15.98 -8.74 -10.32
CA SER A 96 16.61 -9.10 -11.60
C SER A 96 15.65 -8.95 -12.79
N ARG A 97 14.34 -9.08 -12.54
CA ARG A 97 13.27 -8.77 -13.47
C ARG A 97 12.38 -7.70 -12.87
N GLU A 98 12.58 -6.44 -13.27
CA GLU A 98 11.88 -5.27 -12.73
C GLU A 98 10.35 -5.44 -12.73
N ALA A 99 9.80 -5.95 -13.83
CA ALA A 99 8.36 -6.19 -14.00
C ALA A 99 7.74 -7.20 -13.01
N SER A 100 8.55 -7.92 -12.22
CA SER A 100 8.04 -8.84 -11.18
C SER A 100 7.80 -8.18 -9.82
N LEU A 101 8.27 -6.94 -9.61
CA LEU A 101 7.86 -6.14 -8.47
C LEU A 101 6.44 -5.62 -8.71
N GLY A 102 5.54 -5.86 -7.74
CA GLY A 102 4.16 -5.37 -7.79
C GLY A 102 4.11 -3.86 -8.03
N VAL A 103 3.17 -3.43 -8.88
CA VAL A 103 3.05 -2.01 -9.25
C VAL A 103 2.69 -1.15 -8.04
N ASP A 104 1.87 -1.66 -7.13
CA ASP A 104 1.54 -1.04 -5.84
C ASP A 104 2.80 -0.68 -5.05
N ARG A 105 3.70 -1.66 -4.84
CA ARG A 105 4.98 -1.48 -4.14
C ARG A 105 5.92 -0.56 -4.89
N TRP A 106 5.95 -0.66 -6.21
CA TRP A 106 6.78 0.24 -7.02
C TRP A 106 6.32 1.71 -6.93
N LEU A 107 5.01 1.97 -6.91
CA LEU A 107 4.47 3.32 -6.81
C LEU A 107 4.79 3.98 -5.46
N THR A 108 4.83 3.22 -4.37
CA THR A 108 5.24 3.78 -3.06
C THR A 108 6.74 4.14 -3.03
N LEU A 109 7.59 3.35 -3.70
CA LEU A 109 9.00 3.69 -3.91
C LEU A 109 9.17 4.93 -4.79
N LEU A 110 8.35 5.05 -5.84
CA LEU A 110 8.33 6.23 -6.71
C LEU A 110 7.95 7.50 -5.95
N LEU A 111 6.99 7.41 -5.03
CA LEU A 111 6.62 8.51 -4.15
C LEU A 111 7.80 8.96 -3.29
N ALA A 112 8.47 8.04 -2.58
CA ALA A 112 9.67 8.33 -1.80
C ALA A 112 10.78 8.99 -2.63
N LYS A 113 11.01 8.48 -3.84
CA LYS A 113 11.97 9.07 -4.78
C LYS A 113 11.62 10.50 -5.17
N SER A 114 10.33 10.79 -5.37
CA SER A 114 9.84 12.12 -5.74
C SER A 114 9.93 13.12 -4.59
N GLU A 115 9.76 12.64 -3.36
CA GLU A 115 9.94 13.42 -2.13
C GLU A 115 11.42 13.55 -1.73
N GLN A 116 12.35 12.94 -2.48
CA GLN A 116 13.79 12.95 -2.21
C GLN A 116 14.10 12.51 -0.78
N THR A 117 13.52 11.38 -0.38
CA THR A 117 13.70 10.85 0.97
C THR A 117 13.98 9.36 0.93
N ALA A 118 14.87 8.89 1.81
CA ALA A 118 14.96 7.49 2.13
C ALA A 118 13.68 7.06 2.88
N ALA A 119 13.15 5.89 2.55
CA ALA A 119 11.91 5.42 3.15
C ALA A 119 11.95 3.92 3.49
N ILE A 120 11.36 3.61 4.63
CA ILE A 120 10.98 2.27 5.08
C ILE A 120 9.46 2.19 4.95
N ILE A 121 8.98 1.38 4.02
CA ILE A 121 7.57 1.31 3.65
C ILE A 121 7.02 -0.02 4.11
N ILE A 122 6.00 0.02 4.95
CA ILE A 122 5.28 -1.15 5.43
C ILE A 122 3.82 -1.04 4.97
N ASP A 123 3.38 -1.98 4.14
CA ASP A 123 1.97 -2.10 3.76
C ASP A 123 1.38 -3.33 4.46
N ALA A 124 0.50 -3.11 5.43
CA ALA A 124 -0.23 -4.14 6.14
C ALA A 124 -1.60 -4.34 5.48
N GLY A 125 -1.67 -5.18 4.44
CA GLY A 125 -2.91 -5.54 3.76
C GLY A 125 -3.09 -7.07 3.71
N THR A 126 -3.69 -7.58 2.62
CA THR A 126 -3.85 -9.04 2.40
C THR A 126 -2.53 -9.80 2.56
N ALA A 127 -1.44 -9.20 2.06
CA ALA A 127 -0.09 -9.50 2.49
C ALA A 127 0.43 -8.32 3.30
N ILE A 128 1.31 -8.59 4.26
CA ILE A 128 2.17 -7.56 4.84
C ILE A 128 3.48 -7.50 4.06
N THR A 129 3.88 -6.31 3.61
CA THR A 129 5.13 -6.11 2.87
C THR A 129 6.04 -5.12 3.58
N LEU A 130 7.33 -5.25 3.27
CA LEU A 130 8.36 -4.27 3.55
C LEU A 130 9.01 -3.89 2.22
N ASP A 131 9.24 -2.61 1.99
CA ASP A 131 10.12 -2.11 0.94
C ASP A 131 11.02 -1.00 1.50
N VAL A 132 12.28 -0.98 1.09
CA VAL A 132 13.27 -0.01 1.58
C VAL A 132 13.93 0.69 0.41
N ILE A 133 13.99 2.01 0.43
CA ILE A 133 14.63 2.83 -0.59
C ILE A 133 15.54 3.87 0.06
N ASP A 134 16.71 4.09 -0.54
CA ASP A 134 17.61 5.19 -0.14
C ASP A 134 17.24 6.51 -0.83
N GLU A 135 17.80 7.63 -0.38
CA GLU A 135 17.50 8.96 -0.94
C GLU A 135 17.89 9.08 -2.44
N LYS A 136 18.88 8.28 -2.87
CA LYS A 136 19.38 8.24 -4.25
C LYS A 136 18.43 7.49 -5.19
N GLY A 137 17.44 6.78 -4.67
CA GLY A 137 16.47 6.02 -5.46
C GLY A 137 16.78 4.54 -5.61
N GLN A 138 17.74 4.00 -4.86
CA GLN A 138 18.04 2.57 -4.88
C GLN A 138 17.03 1.82 -4.01
N HIS A 139 16.25 0.94 -4.64
CA HIS A 139 15.44 -0.03 -3.92
C HIS A 139 16.38 -1.07 -3.27
N LEU A 140 16.48 -1.07 -1.94
CA LEU A 140 17.41 -1.90 -1.15
C LEU A 140 16.91 -3.32 -0.88
N GLY A 141 15.68 -3.63 -1.31
CA GLY A 141 15.00 -4.90 -1.11
C GLY A 141 13.76 -4.77 -0.23
N GLY A 142 13.14 -5.91 0.06
CA GLY A 142 11.88 -5.96 0.77
C GLY A 142 11.46 -7.37 1.17
N TRP A 143 10.40 -7.48 1.97
CA TRP A 143 9.81 -8.74 2.43
C TRP A 143 8.33 -8.81 2.05
N ILE A 144 7.81 -10.04 1.99
CA ILE A 144 6.39 -10.34 1.79
C ILE A 144 6.03 -11.47 2.75
N ALA A 145 4.99 -11.28 3.54
CA ALA A 145 4.41 -12.28 4.42
C ALA A 145 2.87 -12.21 4.37
N PRO A 146 2.13 -13.26 4.77
CA PRO A 146 0.67 -13.18 4.84
C PRO A 146 0.20 -12.13 5.87
N GLY A 147 -0.85 -11.39 5.52
CA GLY A 147 -1.53 -10.47 6.44
C GLY A 147 -2.39 -11.19 7.48
N MET A 148 -3.13 -10.43 8.29
CA MET A 148 -3.93 -10.94 9.40
C MET A 148 -4.93 -12.01 8.95
N HIS A 149 -5.82 -11.61 8.03
CA HIS A 149 -6.90 -12.46 7.54
C HIS A 149 -6.36 -13.67 6.79
N LEU A 150 -5.32 -13.51 5.97
CA LEU A 150 -4.73 -14.61 5.22
C LEU A 150 -4.09 -15.68 6.13
N MET A 151 -3.43 -15.28 7.22
CA MET A 151 -2.91 -16.21 8.21
C MET A 151 -4.04 -17.00 8.90
N GLN A 152 -5.10 -16.32 9.32
CA GLN A 152 -6.25 -16.94 9.97
C GLN A 152 -6.97 -17.92 9.02
N GLU A 153 -7.23 -17.50 7.78
CA GLU A 153 -7.83 -18.35 6.75
C GLU A 153 -6.99 -19.60 6.47
N ALA A 154 -5.67 -19.49 6.42
CA ALA A 154 -4.80 -20.63 6.18
C ALA A 154 -4.92 -21.71 7.26
N LEU A 155 -5.16 -21.31 8.51
CA LEU A 155 -5.41 -22.22 9.63
C LEU A 155 -6.81 -22.84 9.55
N VAL A 156 -7.83 -22.02 9.29
CA VAL A 156 -9.23 -22.49 9.19
C VAL A 156 -9.44 -23.44 8.02
N ARG A 157 -8.87 -23.15 6.84
CA ARG A 157 -9.01 -24.03 5.67
C ARG A 157 -8.50 -25.45 5.90
N LYS A 158 -7.58 -25.65 6.85
CA LYS A 158 -7.02 -26.96 7.20
C LYS A 158 -7.78 -27.67 8.32
N SER A 159 -8.81 -27.07 8.91
CA SER A 159 -9.54 -27.65 10.04
C SER A 159 -11.04 -27.37 9.97
N THR A 160 -11.85 -28.44 10.00
CA THR A 160 -13.31 -28.33 9.99
C THR A 160 -13.91 -27.79 11.29
N ARG A 161 -13.09 -27.56 12.33
CA ARG A 161 -13.52 -27.12 13.66
C ARG A 161 -13.13 -25.69 14.01
N LEU A 162 -12.23 -25.09 13.24
CA LEU A 162 -11.74 -23.74 13.51
C LEU A 162 -12.70 -22.70 12.94
N ARG A 163 -12.89 -21.61 13.68
CA ARG A 163 -13.60 -20.42 13.23
C ARG A 163 -12.68 -19.22 13.42
N VAL A 164 -12.81 -18.23 12.54
CA VAL A 164 -12.22 -16.91 12.76
C VAL A 164 -13.25 -16.07 13.51
N SER A 165 -12.80 -15.34 14.52
CA SER A 165 -13.57 -14.24 15.12
C SER A 165 -12.98 -12.93 14.64
N ASP A 166 -13.84 -12.02 14.20
CA ASP A 166 -13.48 -10.65 13.88
C ASP A 166 -13.31 -9.79 15.15
N GLU A 167 -13.71 -10.32 16.31
CA GLU A 167 -13.51 -9.65 17.59
C GLU A 167 -12.05 -9.70 18.01
N THR A 168 -11.43 -8.52 18.20
CA THR A 168 -10.09 -8.40 18.76
C THR A 168 -10.09 -8.82 20.23
N PRO A 169 -9.37 -9.90 20.61
CA PRO A 169 -9.32 -10.33 22.00
C PRO A 169 -8.62 -9.29 22.87
N THR A 170 -9.10 -9.13 24.11
CA THR A 170 -8.52 -8.22 25.12
C THR A 170 -7.52 -8.91 26.04
N GLU A 171 -7.43 -10.24 25.99
CA GLU A 171 -6.51 -11.04 26.79
C GLU A 171 -5.10 -11.08 26.18
N LEU A 172 -4.06 -11.20 27.02
CA LEU A 172 -2.67 -11.26 26.59
C LEU A 172 -2.32 -12.62 25.94
N LEU A 173 -2.92 -13.69 26.45
CA LEU A 173 -2.75 -15.07 25.96
C LEU A 173 -4.15 -15.67 25.73
N GLY A 174 -4.32 -16.33 24.60
CA GLY A 174 -5.63 -16.86 24.21
C GLY A 174 -6.13 -17.97 25.14
N SER A 175 -7.34 -17.82 25.67
CA SER A 175 -8.03 -18.85 26.47
C SER A 175 -9.03 -19.69 25.66
N SER A 176 -9.19 -19.37 24.38
CA SER A 176 -9.90 -20.15 23.36
C SER A 176 -9.02 -20.40 22.15
N THR A 177 -9.42 -21.32 21.26
CA THR A 177 -8.64 -21.60 20.05
C THR A 177 -8.69 -20.41 19.09
N GLU A 178 -9.84 -19.75 18.99
CA GLU A 178 -10.07 -18.55 18.20
C GLU A 178 -9.17 -17.41 18.65
N ASN A 179 -9.11 -17.15 19.97
CA ASN A 179 -8.28 -16.09 20.53
C ASN A 179 -6.79 -16.43 20.42
N ALA A 180 -6.40 -17.69 20.63
CA ALA A 180 -5.01 -18.13 20.44
C ALA A 180 -4.54 -17.93 19.00
N ILE A 181 -5.39 -18.21 18.01
CA ILE A 181 -5.10 -17.95 16.59
C ILE A 181 -4.97 -16.45 16.35
N HIS A 182 -5.96 -15.65 16.78
CA HIS A 182 -5.95 -14.21 16.57
C HIS A 182 -4.69 -13.56 17.18
N LEU A 183 -4.38 -13.86 18.44
CA LEU A 183 -3.22 -13.29 19.13
C LEU A 183 -1.91 -13.77 18.53
N GLY A 184 -1.81 -15.02 18.06
CA GLY A 184 -0.64 -15.54 17.35
C GLY A 184 -0.41 -14.86 15.99
N CYS A 185 -1.47 -14.64 15.21
CA CYS A 185 -1.39 -13.88 13.95
C CYS A 185 -0.98 -12.42 14.22
N LYS A 186 -1.58 -11.78 15.22
CA LYS A 186 -1.21 -10.42 15.65
C LYS A 186 0.25 -10.33 16.11
N ALA A 187 0.73 -11.29 16.90
CA ALA A 187 2.13 -11.37 17.31
C ALA A 187 3.07 -11.49 16.10
N SER A 188 2.68 -12.28 15.09
CA SER A 188 3.44 -12.44 13.85
C SER A 188 3.55 -11.12 13.06
N LEU A 189 2.47 -10.33 12.98
CA LEU A 189 2.50 -9.01 12.33
C LEU A 189 3.40 -8.02 13.09
N ASN A 190 3.28 -7.94 14.41
CA ASN A 190 4.11 -7.02 15.20
C ASN A 190 5.60 -7.43 15.11
N GLY A 191 5.91 -8.72 15.22
CA GLY A 191 7.27 -9.22 15.05
C GLY A 191 7.84 -8.98 13.65
N PHE A 192 6.99 -9.05 12.60
CA PHE A 192 7.38 -8.64 11.25
C PHE A 192 7.83 -7.19 11.22
N VAL A 193 7.01 -6.27 11.76
CA VAL A 193 7.31 -4.83 11.78
C VAL A 193 8.58 -4.54 12.59
N GLU A 194 8.72 -5.12 13.78
CA GLU A 194 9.92 -4.98 14.61
C GLU A 194 11.19 -5.37 13.86
N GLN A 195 11.19 -6.57 13.28
CA GLN A 195 12.35 -7.10 12.57
C GLN A 195 12.60 -6.35 11.27
N ALA A 196 11.55 -5.87 10.61
CA ALA A 196 11.62 -5.07 9.39
C ALA A 196 12.33 -3.73 9.64
N LEU A 197 11.97 -3.02 10.70
CA LEU A 197 12.60 -1.75 11.07
C LEU A 197 14.10 -1.94 11.35
N VAL A 198 14.47 -2.99 12.09
CA VAL A 198 15.88 -3.31 12.37
C VAL A 198 16.63 -3.64 11.08
N ALA A 199 16.10 -4.53 10.24
CA ALA A 199 16.75 -4.91 9.00
C ALA A 199 16.89 -3.74 8.02
N ALA A 200 15.84 -2.92 7.88
CA ALA A 200 15.84 -1.75 7.03
C ALA A 200 16.89 -0.73 7.49
N GLN A 201 16.97 -0.46 8.80
CA GLN A 201 17.99 0.44 9.34
C GLN A 201 19.42 -0.04 9.04
N VAL A 202 19.69 -1.34 9.20
CA VAL A 202 21.00 -1.92 8.85
C VAL A 202 21.29 -1.75 7.36
N ARG A 203 20.32 -2.02 6.48
CA ARG A 203 20.49 -1.91 5.02
C ARG A 203 20.74 -0.47 4.59
N LEU A 204 20.02 0.50 5.16
CA LEU A 204 20.23 1.93 4.91
C LEU A 204 21.61 2.39 5.37
N THR A 205 22.04 2.00 6.57
CA THR A 205 23.41 2.29 7.05
C THR A 205 24.47 1.72 6.12
N GLN A 206 24.30 0.48 5.63
CA GLN A 206 25.22 -0.13 4.67
C GLN A 206 25.24 0.57 3.31
N ALA A 207 24.11 1.15 2.88
CA ALA A 207 24.02 1.96 1.66
C ALA A 207 24.65 3.36 1.83
N GLY A 208 25.10 3.70 3.04
CA GLY A 208 25.68 5.01 3.35
C GLY A 208 24.61 6.10 3.45
N GLU A 209 23.37 5.73 3.80
CA GLU A 209 22.30 6.69 4.07
C GLU A 209 22.67 7.53 5.29
N ALA A 210 22.70 8.84 5.12
CA ALA A 210 23.14 9.78 6.14
C ALA A 210 21.97 10.40 6.91
N ASN A 211 20.82 10.52 6.24
CA ASN A 211 19.63 11.14 6.79
C ASN A 211 18.74 10.09 7.48
N THR A 212 17.96 10.54 8.46
CA THR A 212 16.96 9.68 9.09
C THR A 212 15.89 9.33 8.05
N PRO A 213 15.64 8.03 7.77
CA PRO A 213 14.63 7.63 6.81
C PRO A 213 13.23 7.94 7.33
N LYS A 214 12.30 8.20 6.40
CA LYS A 214 10.87 8.15 6.70
C LYS A 214 10.44 6.71 6.98
N VAL A 215 9.49 6.54 7.88
CA VAL A 215 8.85 5.24 8.11
C VAL A 215 7.37 5.40 7.82
N TRP A 216 6.90 4.76 6.75
CA TRP A 216 5.54 4.84 6.28
C TRP A 216 4.80 3.55 6.55
N LEU A 217 3.61 3.67 7.11
CA LEU A 217 2.71 2.55 7.34
C LEU A 217 1.38 2.78 6.61
N THR A 218 0.95 1.78 5.85
CA THR A 218 -0.30 1.79 5.12
C THR A 218 -0.98 0.44 5.17
N GLY A 219 -2.14 0.32 4.53
CA GLY A 219 -2.89 -0.93 4.42
C GLY A 219 -4.07 -1.07 5.40
N GLY A 220 -4.92 -2.06 5.14
CA GLY A 220 -6.16 -2.29 5.88
C GLY A 220 -5.99 -3.00 7.23
N ASP A 221 -4.89 -3.72 7.42
CA ASP A 221 -4.57 -4.47 8.64
C ASP A 221 -3.79 -3.62 9.67
N VAL A 222 -3.54 -2.33 9.39
CA VAL A 222 -2.92 -1.39 10.33
C VAL A 222 -3.58 -1.39 11.73
N PRO A 223 -4.92 -1.48 11.89
CA PRO A 223 -5.54 -1.57 13.21
C PRO A 223 -5.12 -2.78 14.06
N TYR A 224 -4.55 -3.83 13.45
CA TYR A 224 -4.01 -4.99 14.18
C TYR A 224 -2.57 -4.78 14.68
N LEU A 225 -1.89 -3.72 14.21
CA LEU A 225 -0.55 -3.34 14.64
C LEU A 225 -0.60 -2.43 15.87
N GLY A 226 0.43 -2.46 16.71
CA GLY A 226 0.65 -1.40 17.71
C GLY A 226 -0.20 -1.47 18.98
N ASN A 227 -0.67 -2.64 19.37
CA ASN A 227 -1.14 -2.89 20.73
C ASN A 227 -0.42 -4.13 21.26
N PRO A 228 0.66 -3.96 22.05
CA PRO A 228 1.43 -5.09 22.54
C PRO A 228 0.51 -6.03 23.30
N LEU A 229 0.73 -7.34 23.12
CA LEU A 229 0.15 -8.39 23.97
C LEU A 229 0.71 -8.34 25.40
N LEU A 230 1.32 -7.23 25.79
CA LEU A 230 2.10 -7.05 26.98
C LEU A 230 1.69 -5.70 27.57
N PRO A 231 1.53 -5.61 28.90
CA PRO A 231 1.23 -4.34 29.55
C PRO A 231 2.26 -3.27 29.19
N ASP A 232 1.83 -2.01 29.19
CA ASP A 232 2.70 -0.84 29.21
C ASP A 232 3.38 -0.79 30.59
N ASP A 233 4.36 -1.67 30.82
CA ASP A 233 5.36 -1.41 31.85
C ASP A 233 6.44 -0.51 31.26
N ASN A 234 6.83 0.51 32.03
CA ASN A 234 7.73 1.57 31.56
C ASN A 234 9.14 1.08 31.16
N ASP A 235 9.45 -0.21 31.31
CA ASP A 235 10.81 -0.76 31.17
C ASP A 235 10.98 -1.76 30.02
N THR A 236 9.95 -2.44 29.50
CA THR A 236 10.16 -3.49 28.45
C THR A 236 9.55 -3.22 27.08
N ASN A 237 8.46 -2.46 26.96
CA ASN A 237 7.80 -2.17 25.66
C ASN A 237 8.01 -0.75 25.12
N SER A 238 8.64 0.13 25.90
CA SER A 238 8.73 1.55 25.58
C SER A 238 9.46 1.78 24.25
N ALA A 239 10.54 1.07 23.94
CA ALA A 239 11.33 1.31 22.74
C ALA A 239 10.61 0.96 21.41
N PHE A 240 9.81 -0.12 21.37
CA PHE A 240 9.07 -0.48 20.15
C PHE A 240 7.87 0.45 19.95
N LEU A 241 7.09 0.70 21.00
CA LEU A 241 5.97 1.64 20.95
C LEU A 241 6.43 3.07 20.61
N GLU A 242 7.55 3.53 21.16
CA GLU A 242 8.15 4.83 20.81
C GLU A 242 8.60 4.87 19.34
N ARG A 243 9.15 3.77 18.80
CA ARG A 243 9.44 3.68 17.36
C ARG A 243 8.17 3.72 16.52
N LEU A 244 7.10 3.05 16.93
CA LEU A 244 5.80 3.13 16.26
C LEU A 244 5.22 4.55 16.26
N LYS A 245 5.43 5.35 17.32
CA LYS A 245 4.99 6.76 17.37
C LYS A 245 5.65 7.63 16.30
N SER A 246 6.83 7.24 15.82
CA SER A 246 7.54 7.93 14.73
C SER A 246 7.10 7.51 13.33
N ILE A 247 6.25 6.47 13.24
CA ILE A 247 5.72 5.97 11.97
C ILE A 247 4.60 6.88 11.50
N GLU A 248 4.74 7.35 10.27
CA GLU A 248 3.75 8.16 9.60
C GLU A 248 2.74 7.23 8.90
N GLN A 249 1.48 7.26 9.36
CA GLN A 249 0.41 6.52 8.71
C GLN A 249 -0.06 7.24 7.44
N ARG A 250 0.11 6.61 6.28
CA ARG A 250 -0.28 7.14 4.96
C ARG A 250 -1.25 6.17 4.27
N PRO A 251 -2.55 6.20 4.58
CA PRO A 251 -3.52 5.19 4.10
C PRO A 251 -3.70 5.13 2.58
N ASN A 252 -3.26 6.17 1.86
CA ASN A 252 -3.43 6.33 0.41
C ASN A 252 -2.11 6.33 -0.36
N LEU A 253 -1.04 5.74 0.21
CA LEU A 253 0.32 5.81 -0.30
C LEU A 253 0.46 5.37 -1.77
N VAL A 254 -0.28 4.34 -2.19
CA VAL A 254 -0.28 3.86 -3.58
C VAL A 254 -0.94 4.87 -4.52
N LEU A 255 -2.06 5.48 -4.13
CA LEU A 255 -2.73 6.54 -4.90
C LEU A 255 -1.84 7.78 -5.03
N GLU A 256 -1.11 8.13 -3.97
CA GLU A 256 -0.14 9.23 -3.97
C GLU A 256 1.03 8.94 -4.94
N GLY A 257 1.57 7.72 -4.90
CA GLY A 257 2.56 7.27 -5.88
C GLY A 257 2.02 7.22 -7.32
N LEU A 258 0.76 6.81 -7.50
CA LEU A 258 0.09 6.79 -8.80
C LEU A 258 -0.06 8.20 -9.38
N ALA A 259 -0.33 9.20 -8.54
CA ALA A 259 -0.35 10.60 -8.95
C ALA A 259 1.01 11.08 -9.46
N VAL A 260 2.09 10.73 -8.75
CA VAL A 260 3.47 11.03 -9.17
C VAL A 260 3.79 10.38 -10.50
N TRP A 261 3.46 9.09 -10.67
CA TRP A 261 3.63 8.38 -11.94
C TRP A 261 2.86 9.07 -13.08
N TYR A 262 1.59 9.38 -12.84
CA TYR A 262 0.71 9.99 -13.82
C TYR A 262 1.23 11.36 -14.30
N GLN A 263 1.72 12.18 -13.38
CA GLN A 263 2.38 13.45 -13.70
C GLN A 263 3.57 13.27 -14.64
N GLN A 264 4.40 12.26 -14.40
CA GLN A 264 5.61 12.03 -15.21
C GLN A 264 5.25 11.52 -16.61
N VAL A 265 4.29 10.60 -16.74
CA VAL A 265 3.81 10.10 -18.03
C VAL A 265 3.19 11.22 -18.87
N ASN A 266 2.40 12.11 -18.27
CA ASN A 266 1.78 13.22 -19.00
C ASN A 266 2.79 14.29 -19.43
N LYS A 267 3.85 14.55 -18.65
CA LYS A 267 4.93 15.45 -19.09
C LYS A 267 5.64 14.92 -20.35
N ILE A 268 5.84 13.60 -20.45
CA ILE A 268 6.47 12.96 -21.62
C ILE A 268 5.61 13.13 -22.89
N LYS A 269 4.28 13.15 -22.77
CA LYS A 269 3.38 13.36 -23.92
C LYS A 269 3.32 14.82 -24.40
N ALA A 270 3.67 15.78 -23.55
CA ALA A 270 3.55 17.21 -23.82
C ALA A 270 4.83 17.85 -24.39
N GLY A 271 5.96 17.15 -24.34
CA GLY A 271 7.25 17.57 -24.92
C GLY A 271 7.56 16.82 -26.20
#